data_AF-A0A8H6XWR5-F1
#
_entry.id   AF-A0A8H6XWR5-F1
#
_cell.length_a   1.000
_cell.length_b   1.000
_cell.length_c   1.000
_cell.angle_alpha   90.00
_cell.angle_beta   90.00
_cell.angle_gamma   90.00
#
_symmetry.space_group_name_H-M   'P 1'
#
loop_
_entity.id
_entity.type
_entity.pdbx_description
1 polymer ?
#
loop_
_entity_poly.entity_id
_entity_poly.type
_entity_poly.pdbx_seq_one_letter_code
_entity_poly.pdbx_strand_id
1 'polypeptide(L)'
;MLPLDLYVSVLEQLEAHRTEPDAVLTLVSCLQTNSELREAALVGALWESHYRVRYLHTEEHDSESRLKARCNSNWRLMYAERRRQDKVALGLLDEMTLHREGRYKIAATLTSMSFDIWDALEIQGSLSVPTLFGGSAAATAAPYALTRRFWAEAILDAISRRFAVLQWGRLTEDTASVSFVDAFSSLSCFFGKPPQEMHAHLLALGGACRKYLLKQRCSVDSDLPDACTKICQFMHEQGFGAVEPTRFYDISNHFPHLYLTTNKRSIPISLVHIFVSLARQLGIPASPIEFPARVLAHISSPPGSDDFLVDPYGADIKPIVSLRNDVPTMLMRLGIPPL
;
A
#
# COMPACT_ATOMS: atom_id res chain seq x y z
N MET A 1 -20.04 -27.84 35.25
CA MET A 1 -19.31 -27.55 34.01
C MET A 1 -20.01 -26.39 33.34
N LEU A 2 -19.27 -25.35 32.96
CA LEU A 2 -19.84 -24.23 32.21
C LEU A 2 -20.07 -24.70 30.76
N PRO A 3 -21.15 -24.28 30.09
CA PRO A 3 -21.32 -24.51 28.66
C PRO A 3 -20.14 -24.00 27.85
N LEU A 4 -19.78 -24.71 26.77
CA LEU A 4 -18.69 -24.34 25.85
C LEU A 4 -18.82 -22.89 25.36
N ASP A 5 -20.05 -22.46 25.07
CA ASP A 5 -20.36 -21.10 24.61
C ASP A 5 -19.91 -20.02 25.60
N LEU A 6 -20.00 -20.28 26.91
CA LEU A 6 -19.54 -19.32 27.92
C LEU A 6 -18.02 -19.21 27.92
N TYR A 7 -17.29 -20.31 27.73
CA TYR A 7 -15.84 -20.25 27.60
C TYR A 7 -15.44 -19.47 26.35
N VAL A 8 -16.11 -19.70 25.22
CA VAL A 8 -15.87 -18.96 23.97
C VAL A 8 -16.14 -17.47 24.19
N SER A 9 -17.28 -17.08 24.75
CA SER A 9 -17.61 -15.66 25.00
C SER A 9 -16.63 -14.97 25.95
N VAL A 10 -16.06 -15.69 26.93
CA VAL A 10 -15.01 -15.14 27.80
C VAL A 10 -13.72 -14.93 27.01
N LEU A 11 -13.32 -15.90 26.19
CA LEU A 11 -12.11 -15.79 25.36
C LEU A 11 -12.25 -14.73 24.25
N GLU A 12 -13.46 -14.45 23.78
CA GLU A 12 -13.75 -13.35 22.83
C GLU A 12 -13.44 -11.96 23.42
N GLN A 13 -13.44 -11.81 24.75
CA GLN A 13 -13.10 -10.53 25.40
C GLN A 13 -11.59 -10.25 25.41
N LEU A 14 -10.74 -11.19 24.98
CA LEU A 14 -9.31 -10.98 24.91
C LEU A 14 -8.97 -9.98 23.80
N GLU A 15 -8.48 -8.81 24.19
CA GLU A 15 -8.16 -7.74 23.25
C GLU A 15 -7.05 -8.14 22.29
N ALA A 16 -7.29 -7.93 21.00
CA ALA A 16 -6.30 -8.15 19.97
C ALA A 16 -5.31 -6.98 19.92
N HIS A 17 -4.04 -7.27 20.25
CA HIS A 17 -2.93 -6.32 20.17
C HIS A 17 -1.91 -6.73 19.11
N ARG A 18 -1.31 -5.72 18.45
CA ARG A 18 -0.31 -5.94 17.38
C ARG A 18 1.04 -6.36 17.96
N THR A 19 1.48 -5.67 19.00
CA THR A 19 2.81 -5.79 19.61
C THR A 19 2.81 -6.67 20.85
N GLU A 20 1.72 -6.64 21.64
CA GLU A 20 1.61 -7.37 22.90
C GLU A 20 1.03 -8.78 22.66
N PRO A 21 1.72 -9.84 23.09
CA PRO A 21 1.31 -11.21 22.81
C PRO A 21 0.35 -11.80 23.86
N ASP A 22 0.02 -11.07 24.94
CA ASP A 22 -0.60 -11.61 26.17
C ASP A 22 -1.94 -12.33 25.92
N ALA A 23 -2.82 -11.74 25.11
CA ALA A 23 -4.08 -12.37 24.71
C ALA A 23 -3.85 -13.71 23.98
N VAL A 24 -2.90 -13.73 23.06
CA VAL A 24 -2.56 -14.93 22.28
C VAL A 24 -1.86 -15.98 23.14
N LEU A 25 -1.00 -15.56 24.07
CA LEU A 25 -0.37 -16.47 25.05
C LEU A 25 -1.41 -17.10 25.98
N THR A 26 -2.43 -16.33 26.35
CA THR A 26 -3.58 -16.83 27.12
C THR A 26 -4.33 -17.90 26.33
N LEU A 27 -4.66 -17.64 25.06
CA LEU A 27 -5.30 -18.63 24.18
C LEU A 27 -4.45 -19.90 24.03
N VAL A 28 -3.13 -19.76 23.83
CA VAL A 28 -2.21 -20.90 23.75
C VAL A 28 -2.16 -21.68 25.07
N SER A 29 -2.19 -20.99 26.20
CA SER A 29 -2.24 -21.64 27.52
C SER A 29 -3.54 -22.43 27.69
N CYS A 30 -4.69 -21.86 27.30
CA CYS A 30 -5.99 -22.55 27.31
C CYS A 30 -5.98 -23.86 26.48
N LEU A 31 -5.27 -23.89 25.34
CA LEU A 31 -5.10 -25.11 24.54
C LEU A 31 -4.36 -26.23 25.30
N GLN A 32 -3.51 -25.88 26.27
CA GLN A 32 -2.68 -26.81 27.04
C GLN A 32 -3.31 -27.23 28.37
N THR A 33 -4.21 -26.43 28.94
CA THR A 33 -4.73 -26.63 30.31
C THR A 33 -5.65 -27.83 30.49
N ASN A 34 -6.78 -27.91 29.77
CA ASN A 34 -7.76 -28.99 29.91
C ASN A 34 -8.58 -29.19 28.61
N SER A 35 -9.41 -30.23 28.53
CA SER A 35 -10.17 -30.54 27.31
C SER A 35 -11.22 -29.50 26.94
N GLU A 36 -11.95 -28.94 27.91
CA GLU A 36 -13.00 -27.94 27.67
C GLU A 36 -12.43 -26.61 27.16
N LEU A 37 -11.40 -26.09 27.84
CA LEU A 37 -10.70 -24.87 27.43
C LEU A 37 -9.96 -25.06 26.11
N ARG A 38 -9.45 -26.27 25.86
CA ARG A 38 -8.86 -26.60 24.56
C ARG A 38 -9.91 -26.55 23.47
N GLU A 39 -11.07 -27.15 23.68
CA GLU A 39 -12.17 -27.12 22.70
C GLU A 39 -12.62 -25.68 22.42
N ALA A 40 -12.76 -24.85 23.46
CA ALA A 40 -13.08 -23.42 23.30
C ALA A 40 -11.99 -22.66 22.52
N ALA A 41 -10.71 -22.81 22.89
CA ALA A 41 -9.61 -22.12 22.25
C ALA A 41 -9.30 -22.63 20.82
N LEU A 42 -9.82 -23.79 20.43
CA LEU A 42 -9.72 -24.33 19.06
C LEU A 42 -10.67 -23.63 18.07
N VAL A 43 -11.67 -22.89 18.55
CA VAL A 43 -12.62 -22.15 17.71
C VAL A 43 -11.86 -21.13 16.84
N GLY A 44 -11.94 -21.32 15.52
CA GLY A 44 -11.18 -20.52 14.56
C GLY A 44 -11.50 -19.03 14.61
N ALA A 45 -12.77 -18.65 14.79
CA ALA A 45 -13.21 -17.25 14.80
C ALA A 45 -12.52 -16.39 15.87
N LEU A 46 -12.15 -16.99 17.03
CA LEU A 46 -11.39 -16.30 18.09
C LEU A 46 -10.05 -15.75 17.58
N TRP A 47 -9.42 -16.43 16.62
CA TRP A 47 -8.10 -16.09 16.12
C TRP A 47 -8.13 -15.05 14.99
N GLU A 48 -9.31 -14.75 14.43
CA GLU A 48 -9.46 -13.84 13.31
C GLU A 48 -9.05 -12.40 13.68
N SER A 49 -9.52 -11.90 14.82
CA SER A 49 -9.19 -10.56 15.32
C SER A 49 -7.69 -10.42 15.55
N HIS A 50 -7.08 -11.38 16.23
CA HIS A 50 -5.63 -11.43 16.48
C HIS A 50 -4.82 -11.50 15.18
N TYR A 51 -5.29 -12.28 14.20
CA TYR A 51 -4.64 -12.37 12.89
C TYR A 51 -4.66 -11.03 12.16
N ARG A 52 -5.85 -10.42 12.03
CA ARG A 52 -6.05 -9.17 11.27
C ARG A 52 -5.33 -7.98 11.89
N VAL A 53 -5.28 -7.89 13.22
CA VAL A 53 -4.57 -6.80 13.91
C VAL A 53 -3.05 -6.93 13.76
N ARG A 54 -2.54 -8.16 13.79
CA ARG A 54 -1.10 -8.42 13.72
C ARG A 54 -0.56 -8.36 12.29
N TYR A 55 -1.27 -8.94 11.32
CA TYR A 55 -0.79 -9.11 9.95
C TYR A 55 -1.53 -8.18 9.00
N LEU A 56 -0.90 -7.05 8.69
CA LEU A 56 -1.43 -6.03 7.78
C LEU A 56 -0.83 -6.17 6.38
N HIS A 57 0.34 -6.79 6.28
CA HIS A 57 1.08 -6.89 5.04
C HIS A 57 1.12 -8.34 4.58
N THR A 58 0.62 -8.56 3.37
CA THR A 58 0.73 -9.84 2.67
C THR A 58 1.03 -9.56 1.21
N GLU A 59 1.73 -10.49 0.56
CA GLU A 59 2.00 -10.42 -0.88
C GLU A 59 0.67 -10.53 -1.64
N GLU A 60 0.43 -9.61 -2.58
CA GLU A 60 -0.87 -9.45 -3.25
C GLU A 60 -1.39 -10.74 -3.91
N HIS A 61 -2.69 -10.96 -3.72
CA HIS A 61 -3.59 -11.94 -4.34
C HIS A 61 -3.25 -13.45 -4.25
N ASP A 62 -2.00 -13.86 -4.11
CA ASP A 62 -1.63 -15.29 -4.19
C ASP A 62 -1.17 -15.89 -2.85
N SER A 63 -0.36 -15.22 -2.02
CA SER A 63 0.15 -15.85 -0.79
C SER A 63 -0.93 -16.04 0.29
N GLU A 64 -1.74 -15.02 0.59
CA GLU A 64 -2.83 -15.15 1.56
C GLU A 64 -3.92 -16.11 1.08
N SER A 65 -4.27 -16.06 -0.21
CA SER A 65 -5.26 -16.96 -0.81
C SER A 65 -4.81 -18.41 -0.77
N ARG A 66 -3.54 -18.69 -1.09
CA ARG A 66 -2.94 -20.03 -0.94
C ARG A 66 -2.90 -20.47 0.51
N LEU A 67 -2.61 -19.55 1.44
CA LEU A 67 -2.63 -19.86 2.87
C LEU A 67 -4.05 -20.21 3.35
N LYS A 68 -5.06 -19.43 2.97
CA LYS A 68 -6.48 -19.72 3.23
C LYS A 68 -6.88 -21.10 2.68
N ALA A 69 -6.48 -21.41 1.45
CA ALA A 69 -6.74 -22.71 0.83
C ALA A 69 -6.07 -23.87 1.60
N ARG A 70 -4.78 -23.75 1.94
CA ARG A 70 -4.03 -24.76 2.72
C ARG A 70 -4.60 -24.98 4.12
N CYS A 71 -5.11 -23.91 4.74
CA CYS A 71 -5.63 -23.93 6.11
C CYS A 71 -7.14 -24.13 6.19
N ASN A 72 -7.83 -24.38 5.07
CA ASN A 72 -9.30 -24.46 4.99
C ASN A 72 -9.99 -23.26 5.67
N SER A 73 -9.47 -22.05 5.45
CA SER A 73 -9.93 -20.80 6.07
C SER A 73 -9.96 -20.82 7.60
N ASN A 74 -9.20 -21.71 8.24
CA ASN A 74 -9.08 -21.76 9.69
C ASN A 74 -8.05 -20.72 10.17
N TRP A 75 -8.56 -19.62 10.74
CA TRP A 75 -7.74 -18.50 11.22
C TRP A 75 -6.66 -18.90 12.24
N ARG A 76 -6.93 -19.90 13.10
CA ARG A 76 -5.93 -20.41 14.05
C ARG A 76 -4.74 -21.03 13.32
N LEU A 77 -5.00 -21.85 12.30
CA LEU A 77 -3.94 -22.47 11.50
C LEU A 77 -3.17 -21.43 10.68
N MET A 78 -3.88 -20.45 10.11
CA MET A 78 -3.25 -19.33 9.40
C MET A 78 -2.34 -18.52 10.34
N TYR A 79 -2.81 -18.19 11.55
CA TYR A 79 -2.03 -17.48 12.56
C TYR A 79 -0.80 -18.28 12.98
N ALA A 80 -0.95 -19.58 13.24
CA ALA A 80 0.16 -20.46 13.59
C ALA A 80 1.23 -20.51 12.49
N GLU A 81 0.83 -20.60 11.22
CA GLU A 81 1.77 -20.63 10.09
C GLU A 81 2.52 -19.30 9.93
N ARG A 82 1.82 -18.16 10.06
CA ARG A 82 2.48 -16.84 10.07
C ARG A 82 3.44 -16.68 11.24
N ARG A 83 3.06 -17.11 12.45
CA ARG A 83 3.97 -17.08 13.61
C ARG A 83 5.19 -17.98 13.45
N ARG A 84 5.06 -19.09 12.70
CA ARG A 84 6.21 -19.93 12.35
C ARG A 84 7.18 -19.18 11.43
N GLN A 85 6.67 -18.46 10.42
CA GLN A 85 7.48 -17.60 9.56
C GLN A 85 8.14 -16.46 10.35
N ASP A 86 7.39 -15.76 11.22
CA ASP A 86 7.92 -14.74 12.13
C ASP A 86 9.10 -15.30 12.93
N LYS A 87 8.93 -16.49 13.54
CA LYS A 87 9.96 -17.09 14.38
C LYS A 87 11.24 -17.38 13.60
N VAL A 88 11.12 -17.88 12.38
CA VAL A 88 12.29 -18.12 11.50
C VAL A 88 12.97 -16.80 11.17
N ALA A 89 12.20 -15.79 10.75
CA ALA A 89 12.75 -14.48 10.39
C ALA A 89 13.44 -13.79 11.57
N LEU A 90 12.82 -13.83 12.76
CA LEU A 90 13.39 -13.25 13.98
C LEU A 90 14.64 -13.99 14.44
N GLY A 91 14.71 -15.31 14.28
CA GLY A 91 15.94 -16.07 14.55
C GLY A 91 17.08 -15.67 13.61
N LEU A 92 16.80 -15.50 12.31
CA LEU A 92 17.78 -14.97 11.35
C LEU A 92 18.20 -13.53 11.67
N LEU A 93 17.28 -12.69 12.13
CA LEU A 93 17.58 -11.33 12.59
C LEU A 93 18.45 -11.34 13.87
N ASP A 94 18.22 -12.26 14.79
CA ASP A 94 19.07 -12.49 15.96
C ASP A 94 20.50 -12.84 15.53
N GLU A 95 20.66 -13.76 14.57
CA GLU A 95 21.96 -14.12 14.01
C GLU A 95 22.69 -12.91 13.40
N MET A 96 21.98 -12.07 12.61
CA MET A 96 22.57 -10.84 12.06
C MET A 96 22.98 -9.84 13.15
N THR A 97 22.22 -9.79 14.24
CA THR A 97 22.48 -8.88 15.36
C THR A 97 23.72 -9.32 16.12
N LEU A 98 23.85 -10.63 16.40
CA LEU A 98 24.92 -11.21 17.22
C LEU A 98 26.22 -11.46 16.45
N HIS A 99 26.13 -11.86 15.18
CA HIS A 99 27.28 -12.25 14.36
C HIS A 99 27.48 -11.30 13.19
N ARG A 100 28.76 -11.06 12.82
CA ARG A 100 29.13 -10.20 11.68
C ARG A 100 29.28 -10.97 10.37
N GLU A 101 29.63 -12.25 10.46
CA GLU A 101 29.86 -13.12 9.30
C GLU A 101 28.54 -13.56 8.67
N GLY A 102 28.52 -13.72 7.35
CA GLY A 102 27.36 -14.27 6.63
C GLY A 102 26.12 -13.36 6.54
N ARG A 103 26.15 -12.15 7.10
CA ARG A 103 25.00 -11.22 7.14
C ARG A 103 24.31 -10.99 5.80
N TYR A 104 25.07 -10.86 4.71
CA TYR A 104 24.48 -10.64 3.38
C TYR A 104 23.68 -11.86 2.88
N LYS A 105 24.12 -13.08 3.23
CA LYS A 105 23.39 -14.31 2.88
C LYS A 105 22.11 -14.44 3.70
N ILE A 106 22.17 -14.06 4.97
CA ILE A 106 20.99 -14.00 5.84
C ILE A 106 20.02 -12.93 5.33
N ALA A 107 20.53 -11.73 5.01
CA ALA A 107 19.74 -10.65 4.45
C ALA A 107 19.03 -11.07 3.15
N ALA A 108 19.74 -11.71 2.22
CA ALA A 108 19.14 -12.23 0.99
C ALA A 108 18.02 -13.25 1.28
N THR A 109 18.23 -14.14 2.26
CA THR A 109 17.20 -15.09 2.71
C THR A 109 15.97 -14.36 3.25
N LEU A 110 16.16 -13.40 4.16
CA LEU A 110 15.07 -12.60 4.72
C LEU A 110 14.31 -11.81 3.65
N THR A 111 15.03 -11.16 2.73
CA THR A 111 14.42 -10.41 1.62
C THR A 111 13.61 -11.33 0.68
N SER A 112 14.03 -12.59 0.51
CA SER A 112 13.29 -13.57 -0.28
C SER A 112 11.97 -14.02 0.36
N MET A 113 11.82 -13.85 1.68
CA MET A 113 10.56 -14.10 2.41
C MET A 113 9.51 -13.00 2.15
N SER A 114 9.87 -11.91 1.46
CA SER A 114 8.93 -10.89 0.98
C SER A 114 8.08 -10.27 2.10
N PHE A 115 6.87 -9.81 1.79
CA PHE A 115 5.93 -9.21 2.74
C PHE A 115 5.45 -10.17 3.83
N ASP A 116 5.76 -11.46 3.76
CA ASP A 116 5.28 -12.42 4.76
C ASP A 116 5.88 -12.21 6.16
N ILE A 117 7.04 -11.55 6.23
CA ILE A 117 7.73 -11.26 7.49
C ILE A 117 7.69 -9.77 7.84
N TRP A 118 7.02 -8.95 7.02
CA TRP A 118 7.04 -7.50 7.12
C TRP A 118 6.58 -7.03 8.50
N ASP A 119 5.38 -7.45 8.92
CA ASP A 119 4.80 -7.01 10.21
C ASP A 119 5.69 -7.40 11.40
N ALA A 120 6.35 -8.57 11.34
CA ALA A 120 7.27 -9.00 12.39
C ALA A 120 8.51 -8.11 12.47
N LEU A 121 9.10 -7.77 11.33
CA LEU A 121 10.26 -6.90 11.23
C LEU A 121 9.90 -5.45 11.59
N GLU A 122 8.74 -4.94 11.18
CA GLU A 122 8.27 -3.60 11.53
C GLU A 122 8.12 -3.42 13.05
N ILE A 123 7.60 -4.44 13.75
CA ILE A 123 7.58 -4.49 15.21
C ILE A 123 9.00 -4.42 15.79
N GLN A 124 9.99 -5.08 15.19
CA GLN A 124 11.39 -5.00 15.63
C GLN A 124 12.04 -3.64 15.31
N GLY A 125 11.68 -3.02 14.19
CA GLY A 125 12.11 -1.67 13.82
C GLY A 125 11.57 -0.60 14.78
N SER A 126 10.44 -0.88 15.43
CA SER A 126 9.78 0.02 16.38
C SER A 126 10.20 -0.18 17.83
N LEU A 127 11.21 -1.01 18.11
CA LEU A 127 11.67 -1.25 19.47
C LEU A 127 12.18 0.03 20.14
N SER A 128 11.88 0.15 21.43
CA SER A 128 12.42 1.22 22.26
C SER A 128 13.93 1.12 22.37
N VAL A 129 14.60 2.23 22.13
CA VAL A 129 16.06 2.37 22.26
C VAL A 129 16.41 2.83 23.68
N PRO A 130 17.65 2.63 24.16
CA PRO A 130 18.06 3.17 25.45
C PRO A 130 17.94 4.70 25.51
N THR A 131 17.70 5.24 26.71
CA THR A 131 17.56 6.69 26.94
C THR A 131 18.73 7.52 26.43
N LEU A 132 19.95 6.96 26.47
CA LEU A 132 21.16 7.57 25.91
C LEU A 132 21.01 7.92 24.41
N PHE A 133 20.16 7.21 23.69
CA PHE A 133 19.91 7.38 22.25
C PHE A 133 18.53 7.99 21.97
N GLY A 134 17.95 8.72 22.93
CA GLY A 134 16.67 9.40 22.77
C GLY A 134 15.43 8.54 23.01
N GLY A 135 15.59 7.36 23.63
CA GLY A 135 14.46 6.52 24.04
C GLY A 135 13.72 7.03 25.27
N SER A 136 12.49 6.54 25.46
CA SER A 136 11.68 6.85 26.64
C SER A 136 12.22 6.13 27.88
N ALA A 137 12.33 6.84 29.00
CA ALA A 137 12.72 6.25 30.28
C ALA A 137 11.70 5.25 30.84
N ALA A 138 10.46 5.26 30.33
CA ALA A 138 9.39 4.36 30.77
C ALA A 138 9.50 2.94 30.18
N ALA A 139 10.28 2.74 29.12
CA ALA A 139 10.41 1.46 28.43
C ALA A 139 11.80 0.87 28.64
N THR A 140 11.88 -0.36 29.17
CA THR A 140 13.15 -1.09 29.24
C THR A 140 13.56 -1.49 27.82
N ALA A 141 14.71 -0.96 27.36
CA ALA A 141 15.23 -1.28 26.04
C ALA A 141 15.61 -2.76 25.95
N ALA A 142 15.19 -3.42 24.86
CA ALA A 142 15.57 -4.80 24.58
C ALA A 142 17.11 -4.92 24.37
N PRO A 143 17.71 -6.09 24.65
CA PRO A 143 19.11 -6.34 24.32
C PRO A 143 19.39 -6.05 22.84
N TYR A 144 20.46 -5.30 22.58
CA TYR A 144 20.89 -4.92 21.22
C TYR A 144 19.82 -4.21 20.39
N ALA A 145 18.85 -3.52 21.03
CA ALA A 145 17.72 -2.87 20.35
C ALA A 145 18.12 -1.99 19.16
N LEU A 146 19.22 -1.22 19.27
CA LEU A 146 19.71 -0.38 18.17
C LEU A 146 20.12 -1.18 16.93
N THR A 147 20.95 -2.20 17.11
CA THR A 147 21.45 -3.04 16.01
C THR A 147 20.31 -3.84 15.40
N ARG A 148 19.40 -4.35 16.24
CA ARG A 148 18.21 -5.06 15.81
C ARG A 148 17.28 -4.18 14.97
N ARG A 149 17.02 -2.96 15.44
CA ARG A 149 16.22 -1.96 14.73
C ARG A 149 16.83 -1.61 13.38
N PHE A 150 18.13 -1.31 13.36
CA PHE A 150 18.86 -1.01 12.13
C PHE A 150 18.70 -2.12 11.08
N TRP A 151 18.92 -3.39 11.47
CA TRP A 151 18.79 -4.49 10.53
C TRP A 151 17.35 -4.76 10.12
N ALA A 152 16.40 -4.64 11.04
CA ALA A 152 14.98 -4.77 10.70
C ALA A 152 14.57 -3.72 9.66
N GLU A 153 14.90 -2.45 9.87
CA GLU A 153 14.65 -1.35 8.92
C GLU A 153 15.36 -1.62 7.57
N ALA A 154 16.65 -2.00 7.58
CA ALA A 154 17.40 -2.29 6.37
C ALA A 154 16.81 -3.44 5.54
N ILE A 155 16.26 -4.47 6.20
CA ILE A 155 15.61 -5.60 5.53
C ILE A 155 14.22 -5.21 4.99
N LEU A 156 13.43 -4.43 5.73
CA LEU A 156 12.15 -3.88 5.23
C LEU A 156 12.36 -3.07 3.95
N ASP A 157 13.37 -2.21 3.97
CA ASP A 157 13.85 -1.45 2.83
C ASP A 157 14.24 -2.33 1.64
N ALA A 158 14.97 -3.42 1.90
CA ALA A 158 15.36 -4.37 0.86
C ALA A 158 14.16 -5.14 0.29
N ILE A 159 13.19 -5.53 1.12
CA ILE A 159 11.94 -6.18 0.70
C ILE A 159 11.16 -5.26 -0.23
N SER A 160 10.95 -4.01 0.17
CA SER A 160 10.26 -2.99 -0.63
C SER A 160 10.95 -2.79 -1.98
N ARG A 161 12.26 -2.53 -1.99
CA ARG A 161 13.01 -2.32 -3.24
C ARG A 161 12.97 -3.55 -4.16
N ARG A 162 13.11 -4.75 -3.60
CA ARG A 162 12.99 -5.99 -4.38
C ARG A 162 11.60 -6.11 -5.01
N PHE A 163 10.54 -5.81 -4.28
CA PHE A 163 9.18 -5.81 -4.82
C PHE A 163 9.06 -4.88 -6.03
N ALA A 164 9.52 -3.64 -5.93
CA ALA A 164 9.45 -2.68 -7.03
C ALA A 164 10.22 -3.15 -8.27
N VAL A 165 11.44 -3.68 -8.09
CA VAL A 165 12.24 -4.22 -9.19
C VAL A 165 11.55 -5.41 -9.86
N LEU A 166 10.94 -6.32 -9.09
CA LEU A 166 10.20 -7.44 -9.65
C LEU A 166 8.94 -6.99 -10.40
N GLN A 167 8.21 -6.00 -9.88
CA GLN A 167 7.05 -5.43 -10.57
C GLN A 167 7.46 -4.80 -11.91
N TRP A 168 8.54 -4.02 -11.95
CA TRP A 168 9.01 -3.44 -13.21
C TRP A 168 9.63 -4.48 -14.15
N GLY A 169 10.24 -5.54 -13.62
CA GLY A 169 10.69 -6.67 -14.42
C GLY A 169 9.55 -7.30 -15.23
N ARG A 170 8.38 -7.47 -14.60
CA ARG A 170 7.18 -7.99 -15.27
C ARG A 170 6.70 -7.12 -16.44
N LEU A 171 6.86 -5.80 -16.35
CA LEU A 171 6.53 -4.88 -17.46
C LEU A 171 7.40 -5.11 -18.70
N THR A 172 8.64 -5.61 -18.53
CA THR A 172 9.52 -5.92 -19.67
C THR A 172 9.12 -7.20 -20.40
N GLU A 173 8.43 -8.10 -19.71
CA GLU A 173 7.92 -9.36 -20.26
C GLU A 173 6.53 -9.17 -20.88
N ASP A 174 5.64 -8.48 -20.16
CA ASP A 174 4.27 -8.17 -20.56
C ASP A 174 3.85 -6.81 -20.00
N THR A 175 3.60 -5.85 -20.90
CA THR A 175 3.21 -4.48 -20.53
C THR A 175 1.83 -4.39 -19.88
N ALA A 176 0.97 -5.41 -20.03
CA ALA A 176 -0.34 -5.49 -19.38
C ALA A 176 -0.30 -6.16 -17.99
N SER A 177 0.84 -6.75 -17.61
CA SER A 177 0.97 -7.55 -16.38
C SER A 177 0.90 -6.74 -15.08
N VAL A 178 1.21 -5.43 -15.15
CA VAL A 178 1.20 -4.50 -14.03
C VAL A 178 0.52 -3.21 -14.46
N SER A 179 -0.42 -2.73 -13.66
CA SER A 179 -1.11 -1.48 -13.97
C SER A 179 -0.16 -0.28 -13.82
N PHE A 180 -0.38 0.78 -14.60
CA PHE A 180 0.35 2.04 -14.43
C PHE A 180 0.34 2.55 -12.99
N VAL A 181 -0.80 2.45 -12.31
CA VAL A 181 -0.96 2.94 -10.94
C VAL A 181 -0.05 2.16 -9.98
N ASP A 182 0.02 0.83 -10.13
CA ASP A 182 0.84 -0.03 -9.26
C ASP A 182 2.34 0.11 -9.57
N ALA A 183 2.68 0.14 -10.86
CA ALA A 183 4.04 0.35 -11.32
C ALA A 183 4.61 1.69 -10.82
N PHE A 184 3.83 2.77 -10.93
CA PHE A 184 4.26 4.08 -10.47
C PHE A 184 4.23 4.20 -8.95
N SER A 185 3.26 3.58 -8.26
CA SER A 185 3.23 3.52 -6.79
C SER A 185 4.47 2.86 -6.20
N SER A 186 5.04 1.89 -6.92
CA SER A 186 6.26 1.15 -6.54
C SER A 186 7.52 2.03 -6.47
N LEU A 187 7.52 3.26 -7.02
CA LEU A 187 8.62 4.21 -6.83
C LEU A 187 8.87 4.51 -5.34
N SER A 188 7.80 4.55 -4.54
CA SER A 188 7.90 4.83 -3.09
C SER A 188 8.64 3.73 -2.32
N CYS A 189 8.73 2.52 -2.87
CA CYS A 189 9.45 1.41 -2.25
C CYS A 189 10.96 1.65 -2.09
N PHE A 190 11.53 2.58 -2.86
CA PHE A 190 12.92 3.01 -2.70
C PHE A 190 13.17 3.89 -1.47
N PHE A 191 12.10 4.36 -0.83
CA PHE A 191 12.10 5.12 0.42
C PHE A 191 11.56 4.31 1.59
N GLY A 192 11.59 2.97 1.48
CA GLY A 192 11.10 2.07 2.52
C GLY A 192 9.57 2.02 2.65
N LYS A 193 8.84 2.66 1.73
CA LYS A 193 7.38 2.71 1.78
C LYS A 193 6.76 1.50 1.09
N PRO A 194 5.96 0.68 1.81
CA PRO A 194 5.32 -0.48 1.21
C PRO A 194 4.25 -0.05 0.19
N PRO A 195 4.02 -0.83 -0.89
CA PRO A 195 3.03 -0.52 -1.92
C PRO A 195 1.60 -0.44 -1.35
N GLN A 196 1.31 -1.23 -0.30
CA GLN A 196 0.03 -1.23 0.40
C GLN A 196 -0.30 0.14 1.03
N GLU A 197 0.71 0.91 1.47
CA GLU A 197 0.51 2.27 1.98
C GLU A 197 -0.03 3.19 0.87
N MET A 198 0.55 3.10 -0.33
CA MET A 198 0.13 3.91 -1.48
C MET A 198 -1.27 3.53 -1.96
N HIS A 199 -1.53 2.21 -2.01
CA HIS A 199 -2.85 1.68 -2.33
C HIS A 199 -3.91 2.18 -1.35
N ALA A 200 -3.64 2.13 -0.04
CA ALA A 200 -4.56 2.61 0.99
C ALA A 200 -4.86 4.12 0.85
N HIS A 201 -3.84 4.94 0.59
CA HIS A 201 -4.04 6.38 0.33
C HIS A 201 -4.92 6.64 -0.90
N LEU A 202 -4.64 5.96 -2.01
CA LEU A 202 -5.43 6.11 -3.24
C LEU A 202 -6.87 5.59 -3.09
N LEU A 203 -7.07 4.50 -2.34
CA LEU A 203 -8.39 3.95 -2.07
C LEU A 203 -9.21 4.90 -1.17
N ALA A 204 -8.59 5.48 -0.14
CA ALA A 204 -9.23 6.48 0.70
C ALA A 204 -9.64 7.73 -0.11
N LEU A 205 -8.75 8.22 -0.98
CA LEU A 205 -9.05 9.32 -1.90
C LEU A 205 -10.18 8.98 -2.88
N GLY A 206 -10.21 7.76 -3.43
CA GLY A 206 -11.28 7.29 -4.31
C GLY A 206 -12.62 7.19 -3.60
N GLY A 207 -12.64 6.70 -2.36
CA GLY A 207 -13.83 6.71 -1.50
C GLY A 207 -14.35 8.12 -1.21
N ALA A 208 -13.46 9.08 -0.96
CA ALA A 208 -13.81 10.48 -0.78
C ALA A 208 -14.33 11.12 -2.07
N CYS A 209 -13.69 10.84 -3.21
CA CYS A 209 -14.10 11.31 -4.54
C CYS A 209 -15.50 10.80 -4.91
N ARG A 210 -15.78 9.52 -4.67
CA ARG A 210 -17.13 8.94 -4.88
C ARG A 210 -18.19 9.68 -4.06
N LYS A 211 -17.92 9.94 -2.78
CA LYS A 211 -18.83 10.71 -1.91
C LYS A 211 -19.02 12.14 -2.42
N TYR A 212 -17.96 12.76 -2.95
CA TYR A 212 -18.03 14.09 -3.55
C TYR A 212 -18.92 14.12 -4.79
N LEU A 213 -18.74 13.21 -5.74
CA LEU A 213 -19.55 13.13 -6.96
C LEU A 213 -21.03 12.87 -6.67
N LEU A 214 -21.33 12.02 -5.68
CA LEU A 214 -22.70 11.77 -5.22
C LEU A 214 -23.37 13.05 -4.69
N LYS A 215 -22.64 13.87 -3.93
CA LYS A 215 -23.16 15.17 -3.45
C LYS A 215 -23.43 16.14 -4.59
N GLN A 216 -22.60 16.11 -5.64
CA GLN A 216 -22.74 16.94 -6.83
C GLN A 216 -23.75 16.39 -7.85
N ARG A 217 -24.47 15.30 -7.50
CA ARG A 217 -25.44 14.60 -8.37
C ARG A 217 -24.85 14.27 -9.76
N CYS A 218 -23.56 13.97 -9.80
CA CYS A 218 -22.88 13.56 -11.02
C CYS A 218 -23.03 12.04 -11.19
N SER A 219 -23.46 11.61 -12.37
CA SER A 219 -23.45 10.21 -12.76
C SER A 219 -22.38 9.98 -13.81
N VAL A 220 -21.47 9.04 -13.52
CA VAL A 220 -20.36 8.67 -14.41
C VAL A 220 -20.88 8.10 -15.73
N ASP A 221 -22.02 7.42 -15.71
CA ASP A 221 -22.59 6.76 -16.89
C ASP A 221 -23.31 7.74 -17.84
N SER A 222 -23.75 8.90 -17.35
CA SER A 222 -24.53 9.85 -18.16
C SER A 222 -23.68 10.88 -18.88
N ASP A 223 -22.60 11.35 -18.23
CA ASP A 223 -21.74 12.42 -18.76
C ASP A 223 -20.30 12.22 -18.28
N LEU A 224 -19.52 11.46 -19.05
CA LEU A 224 -18.11 11.18 -18.76
C LEU A 224 -17.26 12.46 -18.71
N PRO A 225 -17.37 13.42 -19.65
CA PRO A 225 -16.67 14.70 -19.56
C PRO A 225 -16.96 15.50 -18.27
N ASP A 226 -18.23 15.61 -17.86
CA ASP A 226 -18.60 16.27 -16.59
C ASP A 226 -18.02 15.54 -15.38
N ALA A 227 -18.10 14.19 -15.38
CA ALA A 227 -17.50 13.37 -14.33
C ALA A 227 -15.98 13.59 -14.22
N CYS A 228 -15.25 13.57 -15.33
CA CYS A 228 -13.81 13.84 -15.36
C CYS A 228 -13.48 15.25 -14.87
N THR A 229 -14.28 16.25 -15.28
CA THR A 229 -14.13 17.65 -14.81
C THR A 229 -14.32 17.74 -13.30
N LYS A 230 -15.33 17.08 -12.74
CA LYS A 230 -15.59 17.05 -11.30
C LYS A 230 -14.54 16.26 -10.51
N ILE A 231 -13.91 15.24 -11.11
CA ILE A 231 -12.74 14.57 -10.51
C ILE A 231 -11.57 15.56 -10.41
N CYS A 232 -11.28 16.33 -11.46
CA CYS A 232 -10.25 17.36 -11.42
C CYS A 232 -10.56 18.45 -10.38
N GLN A 233 -11.82 18.88 -10.28
CA GLN A 233 -12.25 19.82 -9.24
C GLN A 233 -12.07 19.25 -7.84
N PHE A 234 -12.48 17.99 -7.61
CA PHE A 234 -12.24 17.30 -6.35
C PHE A 234 -10.75 17.25 -5.99
N MET A 235 -9.89 16.92 -6.97
CA MET A 235 -8.44 16.93 -6.76
C MET A 235 -7.94 18.30 -6.32
N HIS A 236 -8.38 19.37 -6.98
CA HIS A 236 -8.06 20.74 -6.59
C HIS A 236 -8.53 21.08 -5.17
N GLU A 237 -9.76 20.72 -4.80
CA GLU A 237 -10.30 20.92 -3.45
C GLU A 237 -9.54 20.12 -2.37
N GLN A 238 -8.95 18.98 -2.73
CA GLN A 238 -8.06 18.21 -1.85
C GLN A 238 -6.63 18.77 -1.77
N GLY A 239 -6.34 19.85 -2.52
CA GLY A 239 -5.06 20.55 -2.57
C GLY A 239 -4.09 20.05 -3.66
N PHE A 240 -4.53 19.14 -4.53
CA PHE A 240 -3.71 18.68 -5.66
C PHE A 240 -3.75 19.69 -6.80
N GLY A 241 -2.60 19.99 -7.40
CA GLY A 241 -2.54 20.95 -8.51
C GLY A 241 -1.13 21.13 -9.07
N ALA A 242 -0.98 22.04 -10.02
CA ALA A 242 0.30 22.33 -10.63
C ALA A 242 1.32 22.86 -9.60
N VAL A 243 2.53 22.32 -9.66
CA VAL A 243 3.67 22.85 -8.91
C VAL A 243 4.14 24.19 -9.49
N GLU A 244 4.71 25.05 -8.64
CA GLU A 244 5.35 26.28 -9.08
C GLU A 244 6.57 25.97 -9.97
N PRO A 245 6.85 26.77 -11.03
CA PRO A 245 7.96 26.50 -11.94
C PRO A 245 9.33 26.35 -11.27
N THR A 246 9.57 27.08 -10.17
CA THR A 246 10.81 27.03 -9.39
C THR A 246 11.01 25.71 -8.66
N ARG A 247 9.93 24.97 -8.38
CA ARG A 247 9.93 23.69 -7.68
C ARG A 247 9.66 22.51 -8.60
N PHE A 248 9.56 22.73 -9.91
CA PHE A 248 9.21 21.69 -10.88
C PHE A 248 10.12 20.46 -10.79
N TYR A 249 11.44 20.68 -10.66
CA TYR A 249 12.46 19.63 -10.59
C TYR A 249 12.72 19.11 -9.16
N ASP A 250 11.90 19.49 -8.17
CA ASP A 250 12.02 18.89 -6.85
C ASP A 250 11.71 17.38 -6.95
N ILE A 251 12.63 16.57 -6.45
CA ILE A 251 12.50 15.12 -6.45
C ILE A 251 11.25 14.67 -5.69
N SER A 252 10.82 15.46 -4.70
CA SER A 252 9.63 15.18 -3.89
C SER A 252 8.35 15.10 -4.71
N ASN A 253 8.30 15.73 -5.88
CA ASN A 253 7.15 15.69 -6.78
C ASN A 253 7.00 14.34 -7.50
N HIS A 254 8.05 13.51 -7.53
CA HIS A 254 8.05 12.27 -8.30
C HIS A 254 7.57 11.05 -7.50
N PHE A 255 7.47 11.17 -6.17
CA PHE A 255 7.23 10.02 -5.30
C PHE A 255 5.82 10.01 -4.70
N PRO A 256 5.03 8.95 -4.92
CA PRO A 256 3.66 8.84 -4.42
C PRO A 256 3.49 9.09 -2.93
N HIS A 257 4.38 8.56 -2.09
CA HIS A 257 4.28 8.75 -0.64
C HIS A 257 4.38 10.23 -0.21
N LEU A 258 5.04 11.08 -1.00
CA LEU A 258 5.15 12.51 -0.75
C LEU A 258 3.98 13.26 -1.36
N TYR A 259 3.70 13.09 -2.65
CA TYR A 259 2.64 13.88 -3.28
C TYR A 259 1.23 13.50 -2.83
N LEU A 260 0.99 12.28 -2.34
CA LEU A 260 -0.30 11.88 -1.76
C LEU A 260 -0.53 12.47 -0.36
N THR A 261 0.53 12.92 0.32
CA THR A 261 0.47 13.37 1.72
C THR A 261 0.83 14.85 1.86
N THR A 262 2.10 15.20 1.68
CA THR A 262 2.68 16.52 1.99
C THR A 262 2.83 17.41 0.76
N ASN A 263 3.09 16.85 -0.42
CA ASN A 263 3.54 17.58 -1.61
C ASN A 263 2.50 17.50 -2.74
N LYS A 264 1.25 17.87 -2.42
CA LYS A 264 0.10 17.70 -3.32
C LYS A 264 0.16 18.54 -4.59
N ARG A 265 0.90 19.66 -4.57
CA ARG A 265 1.21 20.42 -5.79
C ARG A 265 2.42 19.81 -6.47
N SER A 266 2.21 19.18 -7.62
CA SER A 266 3.19 18.27 -8.22
C SER A 266 3.24 18.37 -9.75
N ILE A 267 4.14 17.61 -10.35
CA ILE A 267 4.39 17.51 -11.79
C ILE A 267 3.27 16.77 -12.54
N PRO A 268 3.17 16.91 -13.88
CA PRO A 268 2.04 16.37 -14.64
C PRO A 268 1.80 14.86 -14.45
N ILE A 269 2.86 14.04 -14.50
CA ILE A 269 2.73 12.58 -14.37
C ILE A 269 2.16 12.16 -13.01
N SER A 270 2.52 12.86 -11.93
CA SER A 270 2.05 12.57 -10.58
C SER A 270 0.57 12.92 -10.42
N LEU A 271 0.09 14.00 -11.03
CA LEU A 271 -1.33 14.32 -11.04
C LEU A 271 -2.13 13.36 -11.93
N VAL A 272 -1.57 12.93 -13.07
CA VAL A 272 -2.16 11.87 -13.91
C VAL A 272 -2.24 10.54 -13.16
N HIS A 273 -1.24 10.19 -12.36
CA HIS A 273 -1.26 9.00 -11.50
C HIS A 273 -2.47 8.98 -10.56
N ILE A 274 -2.70 10.09 -9.86
CA ILE A 274 -3.86 10.24 -8.98
C ILE A 274 -5.16 10.17 -9.78
N PHE A 275 -5.28 10.96 -10.85
CA PHE A 275 -6.48 11.03 -11.66
C PHE A 275 -6.86 9.66 -12.24
N VAL A 276 -5.92 8.95 -12.85
CA VAL A 276 -6.15 7.61 -13.43
C VAL A 276 -6.59 6.62 -12.36
N SER A 277 -6.00 6.68 -11.15
CA SER A 277 -6.44 5.85 -10.03
C SER A 277 -7.89 6.14 -9.62
N LEU A 278 -8.26 7.42 -9.46
CA LEU A 278 -9.62 7.82 -9.09
C LEU A 278 -10.65 7.44 -10.17
N ALA A 279 -10.35 7.74 -11.43
CA ALA A 279 -11.20 7.45 -12.57
C ALA A 279 -11.50 5.94 -12.67
N ARG A 280 -10.46 5.09 -12.59
CA ARG A 280 -10.61 3.62 -12.65
C ARG A 280 -11.42 3.06 -11.49
N GLN A 281 -11.22 3.58 -10.27
CA GLN A 281 -12.03 3.17 -9.11
C GLN A 281 -13.52 3.51 -9.28
N LEU A 282 -13.84 4.52 -10.10
CA LEU A 282 -15.21 4.91 -10.45
C LEU A 282 -15.76 4.15 -11.67
N GLY A 283 -14.99 3.25 -12.27
CA GLY A 283 -15.37 2.50 -13.47
C GLY A 283 -15.05 3.20 -14.80
N ILE A 284 -14.37 4.34 -14.77
CA ILE A 284 -13.97 5.08 -15.98
C ILE A 284 -12.71 4.44 -16.56
N PRO A 285 -12.71 4.01 -17.83
CA PRO A 285 -11.55 3.44 -18.50
C PRO A 285 -10.54 4.55 -18.84
N ALA A 286 -9.68 4.86 -17.87
CA ALA A 286 -8.62 5.85 -17.99
C ALA A 286 -7.24 5.20 -18.19
N SER A 287 -6.38 5.78 -19.02
CA SER A 287 -4.98 5.37 -19.17
C SER A 287 -4.06 6.59 -19.29
N PRO A 288 -2.81 6.53 -18.78
CA PRO A 288 -1.84 7.58 -19.06
C PRO A 288 -1.47 7.56 -20.55
N ILE A 289 -1.21 8.73 -21.13
CA ILE A 289 -0.61 8.86 -22.44
C ILE A 289 0.56 9.85 -22.38
N GLU A 290 1.67 9.45 -22.98
CA GLU A 290 2.79 10.35 -23.18
C GLU A 290 2.46 11.29 -24.34
N PHE A 291 2.39 12.58 -24.04
CA PHE A 291 2.25 13.64 -25.03
C PHE A 291 3.54 14.48 -25.01
N PRO A 292 3.98 15.08 -26.14
CA PRO A 292 5.19 15.89 -26.15
C PRO A 292 5.21 16.92 -25.01
N ALA A 293 6.27 16.89 -24.20
CA ALA A 293 6.48 17.74 -23.02
C ALA A 293 5.44 17.60 -21.87
N ARG A 294 4.47 16.68 -21.93
CA ARG A 294 3.43 16.53 -20.90
C ARG A 294 2.80 15.14 -20.86
N VAL A 295 2.53 14.61 -19.67
CA VAL A 295 1.70 13.41 -19.54
C VAL A 295 0.23 13.82 -19.41
N LEU A 296 -0.65 13.18 -20.16
CA LEU A 296 -2.11 13.37 -20.11
C LEU A 296 -2.80 12.06 -19.73
N ALA A 297 -4.10 12.13 -19.41
CA ALA A 297 -4.94 10.94 -19.25
C ALA A 297 -5.87 10.80 -20.46
N HIS A 298 -5.85 9.64 -21.11
CA HIS A 298 -6.81 9.26 -22.14
C HIS A 298 -8.02 8.57 -21.50
N ILE A 299 -9.22 8.95 -21.93
CA ILE A 299 -10.49 8.34 -21.52
C ILE A 299 -11.07 7.64 -22.74
N SER A 300 -11.26 6.32 -22.61
CA SER A 300 -11.94 5.52 -23.64
C SER A 300 -13.46 5.69 -23.50
N SER A 301 -14.12 6.20 -24.52
CA SER A 301 -15.56 6.39 -24.53
C SER A 301 -16.29 5.10 -24.94
N PRO A 302 -17.55 4.89 -24.51
CA PRO A 302 -18.39 3.81 -25.02
C PRO A 302 -18.58 3.92 -26.55
N PRO A 303 -18.91 2.81 -27.23
CA PRO A 303 -19.14 2.81 -28.68
C PRO A 303 -20.17 3.86 -29.09
N GLY A 304 -19.80 4.75 -30.02
CA GLY A 304 -20.67 5.84 -30.52
C GLY A 304 -20.33 7.23 -30.00
N SER A 305 -19.40 7.35 -29.05
CA SER A 305 -18.84 8.62 -28.58
C SER A 305 -17.35 8.70 -28.87
N ASP A 306 -16.84 9.91 -29.14
CA ASP A 306 -15.41 10.14 -29.36
C ASP A 306 -14.64 10.04 -28.03
N ASP A 307 -13.45 9.45 -28.09
CA ASP A 307 -12.48 9.51 -26.99
C ASP A 307 -12.00 10.94 -26.76
N PHE A 308 -11.52 11.22 -25.54
CA PHE A 308 -10.96 12.52 -25.20
C PHE A 308 -9.79 12.41 -24.22
N LEU A 309 -9.07 13.51 -24.07
CA LEU A 309 -7.95 13.62 -23.16
C LEU A 309 -8.31 14.51 -21.97
N VAL A 310 -7.68 14.25 -20.84
CA VAL A 310 -7.80 15.02 -19.61
C VAL A 310 -6.42 15.47 -19.17
N ASP A 311 -6.31 16.73 -18.76
CA ASP A 311 -5.11 17.36 -18.26
C ASP A 311 -5.29 17.81 -16.79
N PRO A 312 -5.02 16.93 -15.81
CA PRO A 312 -5.13 17.27 -14.40
C PRO A 312 -4.20 18.41 -13.96
N TYR A 313 -3.06 18.60 -14.66
CA TYR A 313 -2.12 19.68 -14.34
C TYR A 313 -2.61 21.04 -14.84
N GLY A 314 -3.41 21.07 -15.91
CA GLY A 314 -3.98 22.27 -16.53
C GLY A 314 -5.43 22.53 -16.13
N ALA A 315 -5.93 21.79 -15.15
CA ALA A 315 -7.35 21.75 -14.80
C ALA A 315 -7.94 23.11 -14.42
N ASP A 316 -7.11 24.03 -13.90
CA ASP A 316 -7.53 25.39 -13.55
C ASP A 316 -7.99 26.22 -14.77
N ILE A 317 -7.53 25.86 -15.98
CA ILE A 317 -7.89 26.53 -17.23
C ILE A 317 -8.96 25.73 -17.96
N LYS A 318 -8.64 24.46 -18.27
CA LYS A 318 -9.50 23.58 -19.05
C LYS A 318 -9.07 22.12 -18.83
N PRO A 319 -9.80 21.33 -18.04
CA PRO A 319 -9.40 19.96 -17.74
C PRO A 319 -9.58 19.03 -18.94
N ILE A 320 -10.60 19.24 -19.78
CA ILE A 320 -10.85 18.40 -20.97
C ILE A 320 -10.08 18.96 -22.17
N VAL A 321 -9.22 18.13 -22.75
CA VAL A 321 -8.42 18.45 -23.93
C VAL A 321 -9.04 17.76 -25.15
N SER A 322 -9.56 18.57 -26.07
CA SER A 322 -10.13 18.13 -27.34
C SER A 322 -9.02 17.70 -28.30
N LEU A 323 -9.13 16.47 -28.81
CA LEU A 323 -8.23 15.92 -29.82
C LEU A 323 -8.20 16.76 -31.12
N ARG A 324 -9.33 17.38 -31.49
CA ARG A 324 -9.44 18.12 -32.76
C ARG A 324 -8.96 19.56 -32.66
N ASN A 325 -9.21 20.22 -31.53
CA ASN A 325 -8.99 21.66 -31.38
C ASN A 325 -7.77 22.01 -30.53
N ASP A 326 -7.60 21.29 -29.41
CA ASP A 326 -6.58 21.65 -28.42
C ASP A 326 -5.24 20.98 -28.74
N VAL A 327 -5.24 19.71 -29.16
CA VAL A 327 -4.01 18.97 -29.49
C VAL A 327 -3.18 19.65 -30.59
N PRO A 328 -3.75 20.07 -31.75
CA PRO A 328 -2.97 20.80 -32.76
C PRO A 328 -2.36 22.09 -32.21
N THR A 329 -3.11 22.83 -31.40
CA THR A 329 -2.63 24.06 -30.75
C THR A 329 -1.48 23.77 -29.78
N MET A 330 -1.56 22.69 -29.02
CA MET A 330 -0.50 22.26 -28.10
C MET A 330 0.77 21.85 -28.86
N LEU A 331 0.63 21.09 -29.96
CA LEU A 331 1.77 20.70 -30.80
C LEU A 331 2.44 21.92 -31.45
N MET A 332 1.66 22.86 -31.98
CA MET A 332 2.19 24.10 -32.56
C MET A 332 3.01 24.91 -31.55
N ARG A 333 2.55 25.00 -30.29
CA ARG A 333 3.30 25.69 -29.21
C ARG A 333 4.64 25.03 -28.91
N LEU A 334 4.77 23.75 -29.21
CA LEU A 334 6.02 22.98 -29.06
C LEU A 334 6.86 22.98 -30.35
N GLY A 335 6.46 23.74 -31.37
CA GLY A 335 7.16 23.79 -32.65
C GLY A 335 6.96 22.55 -33.52
N ILE A 336 5.96 21.71 -33.20
CA ILE A 336 5.62 20.51 -33.97
C ILE A 336 4.43 20.87 -34.89
N PRO A 337 4.60 20.87 -36.23
CA PRO A 337 3.51 21.17 -37.13
C PRO A 337 2.45 20.04 -37.08
N PRO A 338 1.14 20.38 -37.16
CA PRO A 338 0.12 19.35 -37.32
C PRO A 338 0.29 18.66 -38.69
N LEU A 339 0.13 17.34 -38.71
CA LEU A 339 0.15 16.52 -39.92
C LEU A 339 -1.04 16.79 -40.83
#